data_AF-A0A7Z9ZGP3-F1
#
_entry.id   AF-A0A7Z9ZGP3-F1
#
_cell.length_a   1.000
_cell.length_b   1.000
_cell.length_c   1.000
_cell.angle_alpha   90.00
_cell.angle_beta   90.00
_cell.angle_gamma   90.00
#
_symmetry.space_group_name_H-M   'P 1'
#
loop_
_entity.id
_entity.type
_entity.pdbx_description
1 polymer ?
#
loop_
_entity_poly.entity_id
_entity_poly.type
_entity_poly.pdbx_seq_one_letter_code
_entity_poly.pdbx_strand_id
1 'polypeptide(L)'
;MSQISGRPRIISVLIGLNLFAAVATVLYWIAFFAVPEAIQTRPGDPVYLAFQLAFPLADGWFVVAATLGAIGLWKMRDWGFLFTLLAGSAAIFLGLMDVLFDLEHGIFVPMTGEALTELAIVVLLLTLGPFSIVAMWRQRHLFVRS
;
A
#
# COMPACT_ATOMS: atom_id res chain seq x y z
N MET A 1 -38.47 -3.29 -16.18
CA MET A 1 -37.75 -2.43 -15.22
C MET A 1 -36.37 -3.02 -15.00
N SER A 2 -35.34 -2.55 -15.72
CA SER A 2 -33.96 -3.02 -15.53
C SER A 2 -33.40 -2.33 -14.28
N GLN A 3 -33.18 -3.09 -13.21
CA GLN A 3 -32.45 -2.56 -12.06
C GLN A 3 -31.02 -2.23 -12.50
N ILE A 4 -30.69 -0.94 -12.58
CA ILE A 4 -29.30 -0.50 -12.57
C ILE A 4 -28.84 -0.74 -11.13
N SER A 5 -28.40 -1.97 -10.83
CA SER A 5 -27.68 -2.23 -9.59
C SER A 5 -26.32 -1.55 -9.73
N GLY A 6 -26.20 -0.33 -9.22
CA GLY A 6 -24.92 0.37 -9.19
C GLY A 6 -23.86 -0.45 -8.43
N ARG A 7 -22.58 -0.26 -8.77
CA ARG A 7 -21.44 -0.88 -8.08
C ARG A 7 -21.57 -0.67 -6.56
N PRO A 8 -21.40 -1.72 -5.73
CA PRO A 8 -21.49 -1.57 -4.27
C PRO A 8 -20.51 -0.51 -3.78
N ARG A 9 -20.92 0.32 -2.81
CA ARG A 9 -20.10 1.42 -2.29
C ARG A 9 -18.72 0.96 -1.81
N ILE A 10 -18.64 -0.21 -1.18
CA ILE A 10 -17.38 -0.78 -0.71
C ILE A 10 -16.40 -1.06 -1.85
N ILE A 11 -16.87 -1.48 -3.03
CA ILE A 11 -16.00 -1.68 -4.20
C ILE A 11 -15.47 -0.33 -4.70
N SER A 12 -16.29 0.73 -4.69
CA SER A 12 -15.82 2.07 -4.99
C SER A 12 -14.72 2.54 -4.03
N VAL A 13 -14.87 2.27 -2.73
CA VAL A 13 -13.86 2.57 -1.71
C VAL A 13 -12.57 1.81 -1.96
N LEU A 14 -12.64 0.50 -2.22
CA LEU A 14 -11.46 -0.32 -2.49
C LEU A 14 -10.73 0.12 -3.76
N ILE A 15 -11.44 0.56 -4.79
CA ILE A 15 -10.82 1.15 -5.99
C ILE A 15 -10.06 2.44 -5.62
N GLY A 16 -10.70 3.33 -4.86
CA GLY A 16 -10.07 4.56 -4.38
C GLY A 16 -8.82 4.29 -3.55
N LEU A 17 -8.87 3.32 -2.63
CA LEU A 17 -7.74 2.94 -1.80
C LEU A 17 -6.58 2.36 -2.61
N ASN A 18 -6.86 1.47 -3.56
CA ASN A 18 -5.83 0.92 -4.43
C ASN A 18 -5.17 1.99 -5.30
N LEU A 19 -5.95 2.94 -5.86
CA LEU A 19 -5.39 4.05 -6.63
C LEU A 19 -4.57 4.99 -5.76
N PHE A 20 -5.08 5.35 -4.58
CA PHE A 20 -4.36 6.16 -3.61
C PHE A 20 -3.03 5.51 -3.24
N ALA A 21 -3.03 4.22 -2.88
CA ALA A 21 -1.84 3.48 -2.53
C ALA A 21 -0.80 3.48 -3.66
N ALA A 22 -1.22 3.13 -4.88
CA ALA A 22 -0.34 3.11 -6.04
C ALA A 22 0.31 4.49 -6.30
N VAL A 23 -0.50 5.56 -6.28
CA VAL A 23 -0.02 6.93 -6.51
C VAL A 23 0.89 7.39 -5.38
N ALA A 24 0.50 7.17 -4.12
CA ALA A 24 1.28 7.57 -2.96
C ALA A 24 2.65 6.90 -2.93
N THR A 25 2.74 5.60 -3.22
CA THR A 25 4.01 4.88 -3.30
C THR A 25 4.91 5.42 -4.42
N VAL A 26 4.36 5.69 -5.61
CA VAL A 26 5.14 6.29 -6.71
C VAL A 26 5.66 7.67 -6.34
N LEU A 27 4.81 8.52 -5.73
CA LEU A 27 5.20 9.85 -5.29
C LEU A 27 6.25 9.81 -4.17
N TYR A 28 6.14 8.86 -3.23
CA TYR A 28 7.14 8.63 -2.20
C TYR A 28 8.51 8.33 -2.82
N TRP A 29 8.60 7.39 -3.77
CA TRP A 29 9.87 7.05 -4.41
C TRP A 29 10.44 8.20 -5.24
N ILE A 30 9.60 8.95 -5.96
CA ILE A 30 10.04 10.17 -6.65
C ILE A 30 10.66 11.15 -5.64
N ALA A 31 9.98 11.40 -4.52
CA ALA A 31 10.46 12.34 -3.50
C ALA A 31 11.72 11.82 -2.78
N PHE A 32 11.81 10.51 -2.49
CA PHE A 32 12.97 9.85 -1.88
C PHE A 32 14.25 10.08 -2.69
N PHE A 33 14.17 10.02 -4.03
CA PHE A 33 15.31 10.26 -4.91
C PHE A 33 15.53 11.73 -5.28
N ALA A 34 14.46 12.51 -5.43
CA ALA A 34 14.56 13.91 -5.89
C ALA A 34 14.88 14.89 -4.75
N VAL A 35 14.41 14.62 -3.53
CA VAL A 35 14.55 15.52 -2.38
C VAL A 35 14.90 14.73 -1.11
N PRO A 36 16.08 14.06 -1.06
CA PRO A 36 16.45 13.16 0.04
C PRO A 36 16.29 13.77 1.43
N GLU A 37 16.74 15.02 1.60
CA GLU A 37 16.70 15.76 2.88
C GLU A 37 15.28 16.01 3.42
N ALA A 38 14.24 15.83 2.61
CA ALA A 38 12.84 16.06 3.01
C ALA A 38 12.08 14.76 3.33
N ILE A 39 12.59 13.61 2.92
CA ILE A 39 11.87 12.32 2.97
C ILE A 39 12.65 11.26 3.73
N GLN A 40 13.99 11.25 3.62
CA GLN A 40 14.82 10.27 4.27
C GLN A 40 14.97 10.63 5.75
N THR A 41 14.67 9.67 6.64
CA THR A 41 14.80 9.88 8.08
C THR A 41 16.27 9.94 8.51
N ARG A 42 17.16 9.25 7.79
CA ARG A 42 18.61 9.26 8.02
C ARG A 42 19.38 9.39 6.70
N PRO A 43 19.39 10.57 6.07
CA PRO A 43 20.11 10.76 4.81
C PRO A 43 21.61 10.52 5.03
N GLY A 44 22.22 9.75 4.12
CA GLY A 44 23.64 9.41 4.16
C GLY A 44 24.05 8.27 5.12
N ASP A 45 23.13 7.74 5.93
CA ASP A 45 23.39 6.53 6.72
C ASP A 45 23.40 5.30 5.77
N PRO A 46 24.53 4.59 5.64
CA PRO A 46 24.64 3.49 4.68
C PRO A 46 23.78 2.28 5.03
N VAL A 47 23.48 2.04 6.31
CA VAL A 47 22.63 0.92 6.74
C VAL A 47 21.17 1.23 6.42
N TYR A 48 20.72 2.45 6.76
CA TYR A 48 19.38 2.93 6.40
C TYR A 48 19.17 2.93 4.88
N LEU A 49 20.12 3.47 4.12
CA LEU A 49 20.00 3.52 2.66
C LEU A 49 20.02 2.12 2.05
N ALA A 50 20.87 1.20 2.53
CA ALA A 50 20.88 -0.17 2.03
C ALA A 50 19.54 -0.88 2.30
N PHE A 51 18.94 -0.66 3.48
CA PHE A 51 17.62 -1.16 3.80
C PHE A 51 16.57 -0.58 2.85
N GLN A 52 16.44 0.75 2.78
CA GLN A 52 15.43 1.40 1.93
C GLN A 52 15.57 1.01 0.46
N LEU A 53 16.80 0.97 -0.08
CA LEU A 53 17.05 0.61 -1.48
C LEU A 53 16.75 -0.86 -1.82
N ALA A 54 16.44 -1.71 -0.84
CA ALA A 54 15.92 -3.06 -1.09
C ALA A 54 14.44 -3.07 -1.50
N PHE A 55 13.70 -1.99 -1.24
CA PHE A 55 12.25 -1.91 -1.40
C PHE A 55 11.74 -1.48 -2.80
N PRO A 56 12.48 -0.78 -3.69
CA PRO A 56 11.90 -0.27 -4.95
C PRO A 56 11.19 -1.34 -5.79
N LEU A 57 11.74 -2.56 -5.86
CA LEU A 57 11.11 -3.65 -6.59
C LEU A 57 9.91 -4.25 -5.85
N ALA A 58 9.99 -4.38 -4.52
CA ALA A 58 8.90 -4.89 -3.70
C ALA A 58 7.70 -3.93 -3.69
N ASP A 59 7.97 -2.63 -3.55
CA ASP A 59 7.01 -1.54 -3.70
C ASP A 59 6.47 -1.46 -5.13
N GLY A 60 7.32 -1.68 -6.13
CA GLY A 60 6.90 -1.79 -7.52
C GLY A 60 5.86 -2.90 -7.72
N TRP A 61 6.05 -4.07 -7.09
CA TRP A 61 5.04 -5.13 -7.10
C TRP A 61 3.75 -4.70 -6.39
N PHE A 62 3.84 -4.05 -5.24
CA PHE A 62 2.67 -3.49 -4.56
C PHE A 62 1.89 -2.52 -5.45
N VAL A 63 2.57 -1.59 -6.13
CA VAL A 63 1.97 -0.64 -7.09
C VAL A 63 1.28 -1.36 -8.25
N VAL A 64 1.92 -2.38 -8.83
CA VAL A 64 1.32 -3.19 -9.91
C VAL A 64 0.07 -3.89 -9.42
N ALA A 65 0.15 -4.58 -8.28
CA ALA A 65 -0.98 -5.29 -7.70
C ALA A 65 -2.14 -4.34 -7.36
N ALA A 66 -1.86 -3.19 -6.74
CA ALA A 66 -2.87 -2.20 -6.42
C ALA A 66 -3.53 -1.63 -7.69
N THR A 67 -2.73 -1.27 -8.69
CA THR A 67 -3.23 -0.74 -9.97
C THR A 67 -4.12 -1.75 -10.69
N LEU A 68 -3.69 -3.01 -10.78
CA LEU A 68 -4.51 -4.07 -11.35
C LEU A 68 -5.76 -4.32 -10.51
N GLY A 69 -5.66 -4.31 -9.18
CA GLY A 69 -6.81 -4.37 -8.27
C GLY A 69 -7.85 -3.29 -8.61
N ALA A 70 -7.42 -2.03 -8.70
CA ALA A 70 -8.29 -0.91 -9.05
C ALA A 70 -8.95 -1.06 -10.43
N ILE A 71 -8.18 -1.39 -11.47
CA ILE A 71 -8.71 -1.54 -12.84
C ILE A 71 -9.68 -2.73 -12.90
N GLY A 72 -9.34 -3.86 -12.29
CA GLY A 72 -10.15 -5.06 -12.29
C GLY A 72 -11.47 -4.88 -11.55
N LEU A 73 -11.43 -4.24 -10.38
CA LEU A 73 -12.63 -3.88 -9.63
C LEU A 73 -13.49 -2.85 -10.38
N TRP A 74 -12.88 -1.87 -11.06
CA TRP A 74 -13.64 -0.90 -11.86
C TRP A 74 -14.38 -1.57 -13.02
N LYS A 75 -13.75 -2.57 -13.65
CA LYS A 75 -14.35 -3.39 -14.72
C LYS A 75 -15.22 -4.53 -14.20
N MET A 76 -15.38 -4.68 -12.88
CA MET A 76 -16.08 -5.80 -12.25
C MET A 76 -15.60 -7.16 -12.82
N ARG A 77 -14.29 -7.40 -12.77
CA ARG A 77 -13.64 -8.65 -13.20
C ARG A 77 -13.06 -9.40 -11.99
N ASP A 78 -13.07 -10.73 -12.07
CA ASP A 78 -12.57 -11.66 -11.05
C ASP A 78 -11.10 -11.41 -10.66
N TRP A 79 -10.23 -11.10 -11.61
CA TRP A 79 -8.84 -10.76 -11.31
C TRP A 79 -8.69 -9.48 -10.46
N GLY A 80 -9.68 -8.58 -10.46
CA GLY A 80 -9.70 -7.42 -9.56
C GLY A 80 -9.79 -7.82 -8.08
N PHE A 81 -10.54 -8.89 -7.78
CA PHE A 81 -10.58 -9.49 -6.45
C PHE A 81 -9.19 -10.02 -6.06
N LEU A 82 -8.58 -10.82 -6.94
CA LEU A 82 -7.26 -11.41 -6.70
C LEU A 82 -6.21 -10.34 -6.40
N PHE A 83 -6.05 -9.35 -7.30
CA PHE A 83 -5.00 -8.35 -7.18
C PHE A 83 -5.22 -7.39 -5.99
N THR A 84 -6.46 -7.16 -5.57
CA THR A 84 -6.74 -6.43 -4.33
C THR A 84 -6.25 -7.17 -3.08
N LEU A 85 -6.41 -8.51 -3.05
CA LEU A 85 -5.88 -9.33 -1.94
C LEU A 85 -4.35 -9.34 -1.94
N LEU A 86 -3.73 -9.46 -3.12
CA LEU A 86 -2.27 -9.43 -3.26
C LEU A 86 -1.69 -8.09 -2.83
N ALA A 87 -2.32 -6.98 -3.23
CA ALA A 87 -1.93 -5.64 -2.80
C ALA A 87 -2.03 -5.49 -1.27
N GLY A 88 -3.14 -5.96 -0.68
CA GLY A 88 -3.31 -5.94 0.78
C GLY A 88 -2.27 -6.77 1.51
N SER A 89 -1.88 -7.94 0.97
CA SER A 89 -0.84 -8.79 1.55
C SER A 89 0.55 -8.16 1.42
N ALA A 90 0.86 -7.54 0.28
CA ALA A 90 2.11 -6.84 0.08
C ALA A 90 2.23 -5.65 1.05
N ALA A 91 1.16 -4.87 1.24
CA ALA A 91 1.15 -3.78 2.22
C ALA A 91 1.48 -4.26 3.63
N ILE A 92 0.86 -5.37 4.08
CA ILE A 92 1.16 -5.95 5.41
C ILE A 92 2.63 -6.34 5.50
N PHE A 93 3.17 -7.04 4.51
CA PHE A 93 4.56 -7.48 4.52
C PHE A 93 5.53 -6.29 4.57
N LEU A 94 5.33 -5.28 3.72
CA LEU A 94 6.16 -4.08 3.67
C LEU A 94 6.12 -3.32 5.01
N GLY A 95 4.93 -3.06 5.54
CA GLY A 95 4.79 -2.36 6.82
C GLY A 95 5.40 -3.13 8.00
N LEU A 96 5.40 -4.47 7.98
CA LEU A 96 6.08 -5.27 9.01
C LEU A 96 7.60 -5.20 8.89
N MET A 97 8.14 -5.20 7.65
CA MET A 97 9.57 -5.03 7.43
C MET A 97 10.07 -3.68 7.94
N ASP A 98 9.32 -2.60 7.66
CA ASP A 98 9.63 -1.25 8.16
C ASP A 98 9.57 -1.20 9.69
N VAL A 99 8.50 -1.71 10.32
CA VAL A 99 8.40 -1.75 11.81
C VAL A 99 9.60 -2.43 12.44
N LEU A 100 10.02 -3.58 11.89
CA LEU A 100 11.14 -4.33 12.46
C LEU A 100 12.44 -3.52 12.38
N PHE A 101 12.73 -2.94 11.21
CA PHE A 101 13.92 -2.13 11.01
C PHE A 101 13.90 -0.88 11.89
N ASP A 102 12.77 -0.17 11.93
CA ASP A 102 12.62 1.10 12.64
C ASP A 102 12.77 0.94 14.15
N LEU A 103 12.22 -0.13 14.70
CA LEU A 103 12.36 -0.45 16.12
C LEU A 103 13.79 -0.88 16.45
N GLU A 104 14.43 -1.69 15.60
CA GLU A 104 15.81 -2.15 15.81
C GLU A 104 16.82 -1.00 15.76
N HIS A 105 16.62 -0.05 14.85
CA HIS A 105 17.56 1.05 14.61
C HIS A 105 17.17 2.35 15.32
N GLY A 106 16.06 2.35 16.07
CA GLY A 106 15.57 3.51 16.83
C GLY A 106 15.17 4.68 15.93
N ILE A 107 14.54 4.40 14.79
CA ILE A 107 14.19 5.40 13.77
C ILE A 107 13.13 6.38 14.28
N PHE A 108 12.16 5.91 15.07
CA PHE A 108 11.10 6.77 15.64
C PHE A 108 11.56 7.72 16.75
N VAL A 109 12.83 7.67 17.17
CA VAL A 109 13.35 8.44 18.31
C VAL A 109 14.64 9.18 17.93
N PRO A 110 14.68 10.53 18.03
CA PRO A 110 13.58 11.41 18.42
C PRO A 110 12.47 11.45 17.36
N MET A 111 11.24 11.80 17.77
CA MET A 111 10.08 11.89 16.88
C MET A 111 10.16 13.15 16.00
N THR A 112 11.02 13.12 14.98
CA THR A 112 11.15 14.20 13.98
C THR A 112 10.01 14.19 12.97
N GLY A 113 9.97 15.16 12.06
CA GLY A 113 8.95 15.22 11.00
C GLY A 113 9.02 14.02 10.07
N GLU A 114 10.24 13.60 9.71
CA GLU A 114 10.54 12.45 8.87
C GLU A 114 10.11 11.15 9.57
N ALA A 115 10.44 11.00 10.86
CA ALA A 115 10.01 9.87 11.67
C ALA A 115 8.48 9.77 11.80
N LEU A 116 7.77 10.91 11.87
CA LEU A 116 6.30 10.93 11.85
C LEU A 116 5.75 10.51 10.48
N THR A 117 6.40 10.89 9.39
CA THR A 117 6.03 10.45 8.04
C THR A 117 6.20 8.94 7.90
N GLU A 118 7.33 8.39 8.35
CA GLU A 118 7.61 6.95 8.33
C GLU A 118 6.59 6.16 9.18
N LEU A 119 6.33 6.63 10.41
CA LEU A 119 5.29 6.05 11.27
C LEU A 119 3.90 6.08 10.61
N ALA A 120 3.55 7.18 9.93
CA ALA A 120 2.26 7.30 9.26
C ALA A 120 2.14 6.31 8.09
N ILE A 121 3.21 6.12 7.31
CA ILE A 121 3.27 5.14 6.21
C ILE A 121 3.06 3.73 6.76
N VAL A 122 3.81 3.36 7.79
CA VAL A 122 3.71 2.06 8.45
C VAL A 122 2.29 1.79 8.96
N VAL A 123 1.71 2.75 9.68
CA VAL A 123 0.33 2.63 10.18
C VAL A 123 -0.66 2.49 9.04
N LEU A 124 -0.51 3.25 7.94
CA LEU A 124 -1.38 3.13 6.77
C LEU A 124 -1.26 1.74 6.13
N LEU A 125 -0.05 1.21 5.94
CA LEU A 125 0.15 -0.12 5.37
C LEU A 125 -0.47 -1.22 6.25
N LEU A 126 -0.22 -1.17 7.56
CA LEU A 126 -0.70 -2.17 8.52
C LEU A 126 -2.20 -2.06 8.84
N THR A 127 -2.86 -0.95 8.50
CA THR A 127 -4.31 -0.80 8.65
C THR A 127 -5.06 -1.05 7.35
N LEU A 128 -4.63 -0.44 6.26
CA LEU A 128 -5.30 -0.52 4.96
C LEU A 128 -5.11 -1.88 4.29
N GLY A 129 -3.98 -2.56 4.52
CA GLY A 129 -3.74 -3.92 4.03
C GLY A 129 -4.78 -4.93 4.55
N PRO A 130 -4.88 -5.14 5.88
CA PRO A 130 -5.88 -6.04 6.46
C PRO A 130 -7.31 -5.60 6.17
N PHE A 131 -7.59 -4.30 6.23
CA PHE A 131 -8.91 -3.77 5.88
C PHE A 131 -9.30 -4.16 4.44
N SER A 132 -8.41 -3.96 3.48
CA SER A 132 -8.66 -4.27 2.07
C SER A 132 -8.92 -5.76 1.87
N ILE A 133 -8.13 -6.62 2.51
CA ILE A 133 -8.33 -8.08 2.47
C ILE A 133 -9.71 -8.45 3.04
N VAL A 134 -10.03 -8.02 4.25
CA VAL A 134 -11.29 -8.39 4.91
C VAL A 134 -12.49 -7.85 4.16
N ALA A 135 -12.44 -6.59 3.70
CA ALA A 135 -13.50 -5.96 2.93
C ALA A 135 -13.71 -6.68 1.59
N MET A 136 -12.63 -6.99 0.86
CA MET A 136 -12.70 -7.69 -0.42
C MET A 136 -13.22 -9.13 -0.24
N TRP A 137 -12.73 -9.85 0.78
CA TRP A 137 -13.13 -11.23 1.06
C TRP A 137 -14.63 -11.37 1.37
N ARG A 138 -15.21 -10.40 2.08
CA ARG A 138 -16.66 -10.35 2.33
C ARG A 138 -17.47 -10.18 1.04
N GLN A 139 -16.88 -9.61 -0.01
CA GLN A 139 -17.49 -9.41 -1.31
C GLN A 139 -17.14 -10.51 -2.33
N ARG A 140 -16.50 -11.61 -1.92
CA ARG A 140 -16.04 -12.67 -2.85
C ARG A 140 -17.13 -13.21 -3.77
N HIS A 141 -18.38 -13.27 -3.31
CA HIS A 141 -19.53 -13.76 -4.08
C HIS A 141 -19.80 -12.96 -5.36
N LEU A 142 -19.32 -11.72 -5.45
CA LEU A 142 -19.43 -10.87 -6.64
C LEU A 142 -18.42 -11.23 -7.73
N PHE A 143 -17.35 -11.95 -7.39
CA PHE A 143 -16.17 -12.13 -8.25
C PHE A 143 -15.75 -13.60 -8.42
N VAL A 144 -16.01 -14.44 -7.42
CA VAL A 144 -15.69 -15.86 -7.42
C VAL A 144 -16.99 -16.64 -7.35
N ARG A 145 -17.26 -17.47 -8.36
CA ARG A 145 -18.39 -18.40 -8.33
C ARG A 145 -18.06 -19.51 -7.33
N SER A 146 -18.82 -19.57 -6.24
CA SER A 146 -18.84 -20.67 -5.27
C SER A 146 -19.59 -21.87 -5.80
#